data_AF-A0A3C0B175-F1
#
_entry.id   AF-A0A3C0B175-F1
#
_cell.length_a   1.000
_cell.length_b   1.000
_cell.length_c   1.000
_cell.angle_alpha   90.00
_cell.angle_beta   90.00
_cell.angle_gamma   90.00
#
_symmetry.space_group_name_H-M   'P 1'
#
loop_
_entity.id
_entity.type
_entity.pdbx_description
1 polymer ?
#
loop_
_entity_poly.entity_id
_entity_poly.type
_entity_poly.pdbx_seq_one_letter_code
_entity_poly.pdbx_strand_id
1 'polypeptide(L)' 'MLTKEQIAKRIAQEVKDKYFVNLGIGIPTLVANYIPKGIEVEF' A
#
# COMPACT_ATOMS: atom_id res chain seq x y z
N MET A 1 15.29 -12.82 -4.28
CA MET A 1 14.95 -11.40 -3.97
C MET A 1 13.49 -11.17 -4.31
N LEU A 2 12.80 -10.30 -3.58
CA LEU A 2 11.42 -9.92 -3.90
C LEU A 2 11.38 -8.93 -5.07
N THR A 3 10.36 -9.03 -5.92
CA THR A 3 10.07 -7.99 -6.93
C THR A 3 9.47 -6.75 -6.26
N LYS A 4 9.44 -5.62 -6.98
CA LYS A 4 8.86 -4.36 -6.49
C LYS A 4 7.38 -4.53 -6.11
N GLU A 5 6.65 -5.31 -6.91
CA GLU A 5 5.23 -5.64 -6.71
C GLU A 5 5.02 -6.52 -5.47
N GLN A 6 5.92 -7.48 -5.23
CA GLN A 6 5.86 -8.32 -4.04
C GLN A 6 6.12 -7.51 -2.76
N ILE A 7 7.02 -6.52 -2.82
CA ILE A 7 7.27 -5.59 -1.72
C ILE A 7 6.02 -4.72 -1.49
N ALA A 8 5.48 -4.10 -2.53
CA ALA A 8 4.29 -3.24 -2.42
C ALA A 8 3.07 -3.99 -1.89
N LYS A 9 2.82 -5.22 -2.38
CA LYS A 9 1.74 -6.08 -1.92
C LYS A 9 1.87 -6.43 -0.44
N ARG A 10 3.08 -6.70 0.04
CA ARG A 10 3.33 -6.98 1.46
C ARG A 10 3.02 -5.76 2.33
N ILE A 11 3.51 -4.57 1.93
CA ILE A 11 3.27 -3.32 2.67
C ILE A 11 1.77 -2.99 2.70
N ALA A 12 1.06 -3.22 1.61
CA ALA A 12 -0.38 -2.93 1.54
C ALA A 12 -1.23 -3.74 2.54
N GLN A 13 -0.73 -4.88 3.04
CA GLN A 13 -1.43 -5.65 4.09
C GLN A 13 -1.28 -5.05 5.49
N GLU A 14 -0.33 -4.13 5.69
CA GLU A 14 -0.13 -3.42 6.96
C GLU A 14 -1.00 -2.17 7.08
N VAL A 15 -1.62 -1.72 5.97
CA VAL A 15 -2.55 -0.59 5.96
C VAL A 15 -3.86 -1.03 6.61
N LYS A 16 -4.36 -0.22 7.53
CA LYS A 16 -5.61 -0.49 8.25
C LYS A 16 -6.68 0.52 7.87
N ASP A 17 -7.92 0.16 8.15
CA ASP A 17 -9.07 1.03 7.97
C ASP A 17 -8.87 2.39 8.64
N LYS A 18 -9.23 3.45 7.91
CA LYS A 18 -9.15 4.88 8.28
C LYS A 18 -7.75 5.41 8.52
N TYR A 19 -6.72 4.76 7.99
CA TYR A 19 -5.37 5.32 8.02
C TYR A 19 -5.22 6.50 7.05
N PHE A 20 -4.41 7.47 7.48
CA PHE A 20 -3.84 8.52 6.63
C PHE A 20 -2.40 8.12 6.29
N VAL A 21 -2.12 7.88 5.02
CA VAL A 21 -0.87 7.25 4.57
C VAL A 21 -0.18 8.10 3.53
N ASN A 22 0.95 8.72 3.88
CA ASN A 22 1.79 9.36 2.89
C ASN A 22 2.56 8.31 2.05
N LEU A 23 2.45 8.40 0.73
CA LEU A 23 3.22 7.56 -0.20
C LEU A 23 4.26 8.39 -0.96
N GLY A 24 5.54 8.03 -0.79
CA GLY A 24 6.62 8.55 -1.62
C GLY A 24 6.55 8.07 -3.08
N ILE A 25 7.37 8.66 -3.95
CA ILE A 25 7.41 8.30 -5.38
C ILE A 25 8.09 6.94 -5.62
N GLY A 26 7.58 6.17 -6.58
CA GLY A 26 8.20 4.91 -7.04
C GLY A 26 7.51 3.67 -6.48
N ILE A 27 8.24 2.82 -5.76
CA ILE A 27 7.65 1.60 -5.15
C ILE A 27 6.49 1.93 -4.19
N PRO A 28 6.55 2.99 -3.34
CA PRO A 28 5.46 3.26 -2.42
C PRO A 28 4.13 3.59 -3.11
N THR A 29 4.13 4.25 -4.27
CA THR A 29 2.86 4.50 -5.00
C THR A 29 2.18 3.22 -5.49
N LEU A 30 2.93 2.12 -5.69
CA LEU A 30 2.35 0.82 -6.02
C LEU A 30 1.55 0.22 -4.86
N VAL A 31 1.81 0.61 -3.61
CA VAL A 31 1.12 0.09 -2.42
C VAL A 31 -0.38 0.34 -2.51
N ALA A 32 -0.79 1.52 -3.01
CA ALA A 32 -2.19 1.90 -3.17
C ALA A 32 -2.98 0.88 -4.02
N ASN A 33 -2.35 0.24 -5.01
CA ASN A 33 -2.99 -0.73 -5.90
C ASN A 33 -3.28 -2.09 -5.25
N TYR A 34 -2.67 -2.38 -4.10
CA TYR A 34 -2.78 -3.68 -3.43
C TYR A 34 -3.49 -3.63 -2.08
N ILE A 35 -4.04 -2.47 -1.70
CA ILE A 35 -4.81 -2.31 -0.48
C ILE A 35 -6.08 -3.17 -0.57
N PRO A 36 -6.38 -3.99 0.45
CA PRO A 36 -7.59 -4.80 0.49
C PRO A 36 -8.86 -3.97 0.26
N LYS A 37 -9.84 -4.55 -0.41
CA LYS A 37 -11.16 -3.90 -0.54
C LYS A 37 -11.84 -3.84 0.82
N GLY A 38 -12.66 -2.81 1.02
CA GLY A 38 -13.47 -2.66 2.23
C GLY A 38 -12.77 -1.94 3.38
N ILE A 39 -11.60 -1.34 3.13
CA ILE A 39 -10.99 -0.38 4.04
C ILE A 39 -10.95 1.01 3.39
N GLU A 40 -11.19 2.03 4.19
CA GLU A 40 -11.11 3.44 3.80
C GLU A 40 -9.71 3.96 4.13
N VAL A 41 -9.02 4.56 3.16
CA VAL A 41 -7.64 5.06 3.34
C VAL A 41 -7.53 6.41 2.64
N GLU A 42 -6.92 7.37 3.31
CA GLU A 42 -6.58 8.68 2.74
C GLU A 42 -5.07 8.75 2.50
N PHE A 43 -4.64 9.32 1.37
CA PHE A 43 -3.24 9.36 0.94
C PHE A 43 -2.67 10.78 0.90
#